data_AF-A0A2J0MUM2-F1
#
_entry.id   AF-A0A2J0MUM2-F1
#
_cell.length_a   1.000
_cell.length_b   1.000
_cell.length_c   1.000
_cell.angle_alpha   90.00
_cell.angle_beta   90.00
_cell.angle_gamma   90.00
#
_symmetry.space_group_name_H-M   'P 1'
#
loop_
_entity.id
_entity.type
_entity.pdbx_description
1 polymer ?
#
loop_
_entity_poly.entity_id
_entity_poly.type
_entity_poly.pdbx_seq_one_letter_code
_entity_poly.pdbx_strand_id
1 'polypeptide(L)' 'MEPLIDTLRKLKKQYPSVAHDYHHILKSLVYFADAESDPDPEIYFKANWKEVKTFFSKEVPKVTREAIKLAP' A
#
# COMPACT_ATOMS: atom_id res chain seq x y z
N MET A 1 12.73 -3.82 9.58
CA MET A 1 11.56 -3.56 8.72
C MET A 1 10.92 -2.27 9.20
N GLU A 2 10.60 -1.34 8.30
CA GLU A 2 9.89 -0.11 8.63
C GLU A 2 8.37 -0.28 8.50
N PRO A 3 7.55 0.42 9.30
CA PRO A 3 6.10 0.48 9.15
C PRO A 3 5.65 1.04 7.79
N LEU A 4 4.54 0.53 7.24
CA LEU A 4 3.97 0.99 5.95
C LEU A 4 3.66 2.51 5.93
N ILE A 5 3.23 3.08 7.06
CA ILE A 5 2.96 4.52 7.17
C ILE A 5 4.21 5.37 6.94
N ASP A 6 5.39 4.88 7.35
CA ASP A 6 6.63 5.65 7.21
C ASP A 6 7.08 5.69 5.75
N THR A 7 6.81 4.64 4.97
CA THR A 7 6.99 4.66 3.51
C THR A 7 6.05 5.68 2.85
N LEU A 8 4.78 5.75 3.25
CA LEU A 8 3.83 6.72 2.68
C LEU A 8 4.18 8.17 3.02
N ARG A 9 4.73 8.44 4.21
CA ARG A 9 5.21 9.78 4.59
C ARG A 9 6.34 10.29 3.69
N LYS A 10 7.15 9.39 3.13
CA LYS A 10 8.25 9.74 2.22
C LYS A 10 7.76 10.22 0.86
N LEU A 11 6.55 9.83 0.42
CA LEU A 11 6.01 10.21 -0.89
C LEU A 11 6.03 11.73 -1.09
N LYS A 12 5.59 12.51 -0.09
CA LYS A 12 5.61 13.98 -0.13
C LYS A 12 7.00 14.56 -0.40
N LYS A 13 8.05 13.93 0.15
CA LYS A 13 9.44 14.35 -0.06
C LYS A 13 9.98 13.88 -1.40
N GLN A 14 9.59 12.70 -1.85
CA GLN A 14 10.09 12.06 -3.07
C GLN A 14 9.43 12.63 -4.34
N TYR A 15 8.16 13.01 -4.26
CA TYR A 15 7.35 13.52 -5.37
C TYR A 15 6.68 14.86 -5.03
N PRO A 16 7.44 15.91 -4.67
CA PRO A 16 6.88 17.13 -4.09
C PRO A 16 5.94 17.92 -5.02
N SER A 17 6.04 17.73 -6.33
CA SER A 17 5.23 18.40 -7.35
C SER A 17 3.92 17.67 -7.70
N VAL A 18 3.67 16.51 -7.10
CA VAL A 18 2.48 15.68 -7.39
C VAL A 18 1.47 15.81 -6.25
N ALA A 19 0.20 16.02 -6.60
CA ALA A 19 -0.89 15.92 -5.63
C ALA A 19 -1.03 14.46 -5.19
N HIS A 20 -0.80 14.20 -3.90
CA HIS A 20 -0.83 12.85 -3.36
C HIS A 20 -2.26 12.48 -2.96
N ASP A 21 -2.92 11.66 -3.76
CA ASP A 21 -4.19 11.03 -3.38
C ASP A 21 -3.92 9.77 -2.54
N TYR A 22 -3.73 9.97 -1.23
CA TYR A 22 -3.53 8.86 -0.30
C TYR A 22 -4.71 7.89 -0.27
N HIS A 23 -5.93 8.35 -0.52
CA HIS A 23 -7.10 7.48 -0.58
C HIS A 23 -6.99 6.52 -1.76
N HIS A 24 -6.69 7.03 -2.95
CA HIS A 24 -6.51 6.21 -4.14
C HIS A 24 -5.34 5.22 -4.00
N ILE A 25 -4.18 5.68 -3.50
CA ILE A 25 -3.02 4.81 -3.26
C ILE A 25 -3.38 3.65 -2.32
N LEU A 26 -3.98 3.95 -1.17
CA LEU A 26 -4.35 2.94 -0.18
C LEU A 26 -5.41 1.97 -0.71
N LYS A 27 -6.37 2.45 -1.50
CA LYS A 27 -7.37 1.61 -2.16
C LYS A 27 -6.71 0.62 -3.12
N SER A 28 -5.75 1.08 -3.93
CA SER A 28 -5.04 0.23 -4.88
C SER A 28 -4.21 -0.88 -4.20
N LEU A 29 -3.76 -0.68 -2.95
CA LEU A 29 -3.03 -1.71 -2.19
C LEU A 29 -3.91 -2.89 -1.72
N VAL A 30 -5.23 -2.74 -1.72
CA VAL A 30 -6.19 -3.79 -1.29
C VAL A 30 -7.15 -4.23 -2.40
N TYR A 31 -7.01 -3.68 -3.60
CA TYR A 31 -7.84 -4.03 -4.74
C TYR A 31 -7.11 -5.05 -5.61
N PHE A 32 -7.50 -6.33 -5.48
CA PHE A 32 -6.87 -7.45 -6.19
C PHE A 32 -7.68 -7.96 -7.37
N ALA A 33 -8.93 -7.49 -7.58
CA ALA A 33 -9.85 -8.12 -8.52
C ALA A 33 -9.29 -8.26 -9.94
N ASP A 34 -8.60 -7.23 -10.43
CA ASP A 34 -7.99 -7.24 -11.76
C ASP A 34 -6.76 -8.17 -11.83
N ALA A 35 -6.11 -8.45 -10.69
CA ALA A 35 -4.93 -9.31 -10.59
C ALA A 35 -5.26 -10.77 -10.23
N GLU A 36 -6.48 -11.10 -9.80
CA GLU A 36 -6.87 -12.49 -9.48
C GLU A 36 -6.98 -13.38 -10.73
N SER A 37 -7.16 -12.81 -11.92
CA SER A 37 -7.12 -13.56 -13.18
C SER A 37 -5.70 -13.82 -13.69
N ASP A 38 -4.72 -13.11 -13.16
CA ASP A 38 -3.32 -13.23 -13.55
C ASP A 38 -2.62 -14.35 -12.75
N PRO A 39 -1.53 -14.93 -13.28
CA PRO A 39 -0.71 -15.85 -12.50
C PRO A 39 -0.10 -15.16 -11.27
N ASP A 40 0.04 -15.90 -10.17
CA ASP A 40 0.74 -15.42 -8.98
C ASP A 40 2.13 -14.89 -9.35
N PRO A 41 2.54 -13.72 -8.79
CA PRO A 41 3.83 -13.14 -9.11
C PRO A 41 4.99 -14.01 -8.61
N GLU A 42 6.10 -14.00 -9.34
CA GLU A 42 7.35 -14.59 -8.86
C GLU A 42 7.92 -13.76 -7.70
N ILE A 43 7.98 -14.36 -6.51
CA ILE A 43 8.47 -13.72 -5.28
C ILE A 43 9.84 -14.30 -4.93
N TYR A 44 10.90 -13.49 -5.03
CA TYR A 44 12.28 -13.88 -4.75
C TYR A 44 12.71 -13.70 -3.29
N PHE A 45 11.76 -13.50 -2.37
CA PHE A 45 12.01 -13.41 -0.94
C PHE A 45 11.04 -14.33 -0.19
N LYS A 46 11.20 -14.46 1.14
CA LYS A 46 10.35 -15.34 1.95
C LYS A 46 8.95 -14.75 2.14
N ALA A 47 8.12 -14.86 1.12
CA ALA A 47 6.68 -14.61 1.16
C ALA A 47 5.99 -15.34 0.00
N ASN A 48 4.70 -15.63 0.16
CA ASN A 48 3.82 -16.02 -0.94
C ASN A 48 2.73 -14.96 -1.19
N TRP A 49 2.05 -15.07 -2.33
CA TRP A 49 1.05 -14.08 -2.72
C TRP A 49 -0.09 -13.94 -1.70
N LYS A 50 -0.52 -15.04 -1.09
CA LYS A 50 -1.54 -15.04 -0.02
C LYS A 50 -1.08 -14.27 1.22
N GLU A 51 0.20 -14.37 1.60
CA GLU A 51 0.78 -13.61 2.71
C GLU A 51 0.82 -12.11 2.40
N VAL A 52 1.16 -11.74 1.15
CA VAL A 52 1.15 -10.34 0.70
C VAL A 52 -0.27 -9.75 0.75
N LYS A 53 -1.26 -10.44 0.18
CA LYS A 53 -2.68 -10.02 0.24
C LYS A 53 -3.16 -9.86 1.69
N THR A 54 -2.78 -10.81 2.56
CA THR A 54 -3.13 -10.79 3.98
C THR A 54 -2.49 -9.60 4.70
N PHE A 55 -1.23 -9.29 4.39
CA PHE A 55 -0.52 -8.15 4.97
C PHE A 55 -1.23 -6.83 4.66
N PHE A 56 -1.46 -6.53 3.37
CA PHE A 56 -2.08 -5.26 2.99
C PHE A 56 -3.53 -5.14 3.49
N SER A 57 -4.31 -6.22 3.45
CA SER A 57 -5.67 -6.23 4.01
C SER A 57 -5.72 -5.88 5.51
N LYS A 58 -4.67 -6.22 6.27
CA LYS A 58 -4.57 -5.90 7.70
C LYS A 58 -3.97 -4.54 7.99
N GLU A 59 -2.96 -4.12 7.23
CA GLU A 59 -2.21 -2.89 7.48
C GLU A 59 -2.91 -1.65 6.94
N VAL A 60 -3.54 -1.74 5.75
CA VAL A 60 -4.17 -0.58 5.11
C VAL A 60 -5.25 0.09 5.98
N PRO A 61 -6.16 -0.63 6.69
CA PRO A 61 -7.10 0.00 7.61
C PRO A 61 -6.45 0.74 8.79
N LYS A 62 -5.28 0.28 9.26
CA LYS A 62 -4.51 0.95 10.32
C LYS A 62 -3.88 2.22 9.79
N VAL A 63 -3.22 2.10 8.63
CA VAL A 63 -2.53 3.20 7.97
C VAL A 63 -3.50 4.27 7.47
N THR A 64 -4.69 3.90 7.00
CA THR A 64 -5.73 4.84 6.56
C THR A 64 -6.10 5.83 7.65
N ARG A 65 -6.26 5.37 8.90
CA ARG A 65 -6.56 6.24 10.06
C ARG A 65 -5.46 7.29 10.31
N GLU A 66 -4.21 6.94 10.03
CA GLU A 66 -3.07 7.85 10.18
C GLU A 66 -2.88 8.74 8.94
N ALA A 67 -3.12 8.21 7.74
CA ALA A 67 -2.96 8.91 6.47
C ALA A 67 -4.03 9.99 6.26
N ILE A 68 -5.24 9.83 6.80
CA ILE A 68 -6.25 10.91 6.82
C ILE A 68 -5.71 12.17 7.50
N LYS A 69 -4.82 12.03 8.51
CA LYS A 69 -4.16 13.17 9.18
C LYS A 69 -3.05 13.80 8.33
N LEU A 70 -2.65 13.16 7.23
CA LEU A 70 -1.64 13.66 6.29
C LEU A 70 -2.25 14.41 5.10
N ALA A 71 -3.56 14.26 4.87
CA ALA A 71 -4.28 15.04 3.89
C ALA A 71 -4.30 16.52 4.32
N PRO A 72 -4.06 17.46 3.38
CA PRO A 72 -4.07 18.90 3.67
C PRO A 72 -5.44 19.42 4.10
#